data_AF-C6X5C4-F1
#
_entry.id   AF-C6X5C4-F1
#
_cell.length_a   1.000
_cell.length_b   1.000
_cell.length_c   1.000
_cell.angle_alpha   90.00
_cell.angle_beta   90.00
_cell.angle_gamma   90.00
#
_symmetry.space_group_name_H-M   'P 1'
#
loop_
_entity.id
_entity.type
_entity.pdbx_description
1 polymer ?
#
loop_
_entity_poly.entity_id
_entity_poly.type
_entity_poly.pdbx_seq_one_letter_code
_entity_poly.pdbx_strand_id
1 'polypeptide(L)'
;MKIEIQENEINLLRLGQSHGEAEVVKREIFFEVQGKEYACDVILDRNNTGAEYDSPENFYMMNKEMVDAALITFLSEKHLYNNMDSDREAQ
;
A
#
# COMPACT_ATOMS: atom_id res chain seq x y z
N MET A 1 -5.29 9.18 5.52
CA MET A 1 -5.41 9.81 4.18
C MET A 1 -6.10 8.81 3.28
N LYS A 2 -7.11 9.22 2.51
CA LYS A 2 -7.82 8.30 1.60
C LYS A 2 -7.23 8.36 0.20
N ILE A 3 -6.98 7.19 -0.38
CA ILE A 3 -6.48 7.00 -1.75
C ILE A 3 -7.36 5.94 -2.43
N GLU A 4 -7.59 6.10 -3.72
CA GLU A 4 -8.37 5.15 -4.52
C GLU A 4 -7.43 4.35 -5.41
N ILE A 5 -7.43 3.02 -5.23
CA ILE A 5 -6.61 2.10 -6.01
C ILE A 5 -7.50 0.97 -6.50
N GLN A 6 -7.57 0.78 -7.83
CA GLN A 6 -8.37 -0.29 -8.45
C GLN A 6 -9.80 -0.36 -7.87
N GLU A 7 -10.48 0.79 -7.80
CA GLU A 7 -11.85 0.90 -7.29
C GLU A 7 -12.04 0.52 -5.80
N ASN A 8 -10.94 0.36 -5.07
CA ASN A 8 -10.94 0.22 -3.62
C ASN A 8 -10.56 1.55 -2.95
N GLU A 9 -11.36 1.96 -1.96
CA GLU A 9 -10.96 2.99 -1.01
C GLU A 9 -9.95 2.41 -0.02
N ILE A 10 -8.73 2.93 -0.06
CA ILE A 10 -7.66 2.63 0.88
C ILE A 10 -7.44 3.85 1.77
N ASN A 11 -7.44 3.65 3.08
CA ASN A 11 -7.11 4.69 4.04
C ASN A 11 -5.73 4.39 4.64
N LEU A 12 -4.72 5.16 4.25
CA LEU A 12 -3.39 5.10 4.88
C LEU A 12 -3.49 5.61 6.31
N LEU A 13 -3.16 4.74 7.27
CA LEU A 13 -3.29 5.00 8.70
C LEU A 13 -1.98 5.51 9.30
N ARG A 14 -0.91 4.71 9.17
CA ARG A 14 0.39 5.01 9.79
C ARG A 14 1.53 4.35 9.03
N LEU A 15 2.73 4.85 9.23
CA LEU A 15 3.97 4.26 8.72
C LEU A 15 4.60 3.40 9.82
N GLY A 16 5.09 2.22 9.45
CA GLY A 16 5.87 1.34 10.30
C GLY A 16 7.37 1.66 10.23
N GLN A 17 8.18 0.68 10.60
CA GLN A 17 9.63 0.82 10.56
C GLN A 17 10.16 0.80 9.12
N SER A 18 11.26 1.51 8.88
CA SER A 18 12.06 1.33 7.67
C SER A 18 13.07 0.22 7.91
N HIS A 19 13.12 -0.74 6.98
CA HIS A 19 14.08 -1.83 6.99
C HIS A 19 14.96 -1.71 5.75
N GLY A 20 16.25 -1.47 5.95
CA GLY A 20 17.24 -1.63 4.88
C GLY A 20 17.58 -3.11 4.74
N GLU A 21 17.24 -3.72 3.62
CA GLU A 21 17.64 -5.10 3.32
C GLU A 21 18.46 -5.10 2.03
N ALA A 22 19.74 -5.47 2.16
CA ALA A 22 20.74 -5.39 1.10
C ALA A 22 20.87 -3.98 0.49
N GLU A 23 20.54 -3.83 -0.80
CA GLU A 23 20.65 -2.58 -1.55
C GLU A 23 19.30 -1.87 -1.77
N VAL A 24 18.29 -2.26 -1.00
CA VAL A 24 16.91 -1.78 -1.10
C VAL A 24 16.42 -1.31 0.26
N VAL A 25 15.72 -0.18 0.28
CA VAL A 25 15.06 0.31 1.50
C VAL A 25 13.60 -0.09 1.42
N LYS A 26 13.10 -0.82 2.41
CA LYS A 26 11.68 -1.13 2.57
C LYS A 26 11.09 -0.25 3.67
N ARG A 27 9.83 0.13 3.52
CA ARG A 27 9.07 0.83 4.54
C ARG A 27 7.74 0.14 4.73
N GLU A 28 7.48 -0.32 5.94
CA GLU A 28 6.18 -0.88 6.28
C GLU A 28 5.13 0.23 6.31
N ILE A 29 3.97 -0.01 5.71
CA ILE A 29 2.81 0.87 5.78
C ILE A 29 1.61 0.12 6.34
N PHE A 30 0.80 0.83 7.14
CA PHE A 30 -0.47 0.34 7.67
C PHE A 30 -1.60 1.09 7.00
N PHE A 31 -2.56 0.34 6.49
CA PHE A 31 -3.70 0.88 5.76
C PHE A 31 -4.96 0.09 6.04
N GLU A 32 -6.09 0.75 5.87
CA GLU A 32 -7.41 0.14 5.98
C GLU A 32 -8.04 0.04 4.60
N VAL A 33 -8.58 -1.13 4.27
CA VAL A 33 -9.43 -1.34 3.09
C VAL A 33 -10.64 -2.16 3.49
N GLN A 34 -11.83 -1.73 3.08
CA GLN A 34 -13.11 -2.37 3.44
C GLN A 34 -13.32 -2.54 4.97
N GLY A 35 -12.83 -1.58 5.77
CA GLY A 35 -12.95 -1.60 7.24
C GLY A 35 -12.06 -2.63 7.95
N LYS A 36 -11.06 -3.18 7.25
CA LYS A 36 -10.03 -4.04 7.82
C LYS A 36 -8.65 -3.40 7.69
N GLU A 37 -7.90 -3.40 8.78
CA GLU A 37 -6.50 -2.95 8.81
C GLU A 37 -5.58 -4.05 8.26
N TYR A 38 -4.67 -3.66 7.38
CA TYR A 38 -3.60 -4.47 6.82
C TYR A 38 -2.28 -3.72 6.87
N ALA A 39 -1.19 -4.47 6.70
CA ALA A 39 0.15 -3.93 6.56
C ALA A 39 0.86 -4.58 5.36
N CYS A 40 1.68 -3.79 4.67
CA CYS A 40 2.58 -4.28 3.63
C CYS A 40 3.87 -3.48 3.57
N ASP A 41 4.91 -4.09 2.98
CA ASP A 41 6.19 -3.44 2.75
C ASP A 41 6.21 -2.72 1.40
N VAL A 42 6.55 -1.44 1.43
CA VAL A 42 6.80 -0.63 0.24
C VAL A 42 8.29 -0.64 -0.05
N ILE A 43 8.66 -1.11 -1.24
CA ILE A 43 10.04 -1.08 -1.74
C ILE A 43 10.34 0.33 -2.26
N LEU A 44 11.32 1.00 -1.67
CA LEU A 44 11.80 2.32 -2.05
C LEU A 44 13.08 2.20 -2.91
N ASP A 45 13.20 3.11 -3.88
CA ASP A 45 14.41 3.21 -4.73
C ASP A 45 15.62 3.70 -3.95
N ARG A 46 16.84 3.32 -4.39
CA ARG A 46 18.12 3.71 -3.75
C ARG A 46 18.31 5.21 -3.52
N ASN A 47 17.66 6.04 -4.33
CA ASN A 47 17.73 7.51 -4.25
C ASN A 47 16.57 8.13 -3.46
N ASN A 48 15.50 7.38 -3.19
CA ASN A 48 14.44 7.82 -2.30
C ASN A 48 14.89 7.49 -0.88
N THR A 49 15.43 8.52 -0.24
CA THR A 49 15.88 8.46 1.13
C THR A 49 14.79 7.81 1.97
N GLY A 50 15.18 6.80 2.76
CA GLY A 50 14.44 6.41 3.96
C GLY A 50 14.46 7.54 5.00
N ALA A 51 14.26 8.79 4.56
CA ALA A 51 13.97 9.93 5.40
C ALA A 51 12.84 9.49 6.31
N GLU A 52 12.97 9.78 7.60
CA GLU A 52 11.86 9.58 8.51
C GLU A 52 10.76 10.54 8.05
N TYR A 53 9.83 10.01 7.28
CA TYR A 53 8.63 10.73 6.91
C TYR A 53 7.79 10.81 8.17
N ASP A 54 7.71 12.00 8.76
CA ASP A 54 6.88 12.25 9.94
C ASP A 54 5.38 12.03 9.67
N SER A 55 4.97 12.10 8.39
CA SER A 55 3.57 12.03 7.98
C SER A 55 3.36 11.00 6.86
N PRO A 56 2.38 10.08 7.00
CA PRO A 56 1.99 9.13 5.95
C PRO A 56 1.62 9.80 4.62
N GLU A 57 1.03 11.00 4.68
CA GLU A 57 0.66 11.79 3.51
C GLU A 57 1.89 12.24 2.71
N ASN A 58 2.91 12.77 3.40
CA ASN A 58 4.14 13.20 2.74
C ASN A 58 4.91 12.02 2.13
N PHE A 59 4.92 10.88 2.84
CA PHE A 59 5.50 9.64 2.32
C PHE A 59 4.81 9.19 1.03
N TYR A 60 3.47 9.20 1.01
CA TYR A 60 2.69 8.86 -0.17
C TYR A 60 2.93 9.84 -1.32
N MET A 61 2.97 11.15 -1.05
CA MET A 61 3.23 12.14 -2.11
C MET A 61 4.63 11.97 -2.74
N MET A 62 5.64 11.63 -1.96
CA MET A 62 7.01 11.47 -2.45
C MET A 62 7.28 10.10 -3.10
N ASN A 63 6.57 9.05 -2.67
CA ASN A 63 6.78 7.67 -3.12
C ASN A 63 5.52 7.07 -3.76
N LYS A 64 4.67 7.92 -4.36
CA LYS A 64 3.33 7.56 -4.84
C LYS A 64 3.33 6.29 -5.68
N GLU A 65 4.21 6.23 -6.68
CA GLU A 65 4.26 5.11 -7.61
C GLU A 65 4.65 3.79 -6.92
N MET A 66 5.58 3.84 -5.96
CA MET A 66 6.01 2.68 -5.19
C MET A 66 4.92 2.21 -4.23
N VAL A 67 4.23 3.14 -3.57
CA VAL A 67 3.11 2.82 -2.66
C VAL A 67 1.95 2.23 -3.45
N ASP A 68 1.59 2.83 -4.58
CA ASP A 68 0.53 2.32 -5.45
C ASP A 68 0.86 0.91 -5.94
N ALA A 69 2.09 0.68 -6.41
CA ALA A 69 2.53 -0.63 -6.85
C ALA A 69 2.44 -1.68 -5.73
N ALA A 70 2.93 -1.36 -4.52
CA ALA A 70 2.88 -2.25 -3.38
C ALA A 70 1.42 -2.59 -2.97
N LEU A 71 0.53 -1.59 -2.96
CA LEU A 71 -0.87 -1.78 -2.64
C LEU A 71 -1.61 -2.58 -3.72
N ILE A 72 -1.34 -2.33 -5.00
CA ILE A 72 -1.90 -3.12 -6.11
C ILE A 72 -1.48 -4.58 -5.98
N THR A 73 -0.20 -4.85 -5.75
CA THR A 73 0.31 -6.20 -5.54
C THR A 73 -0.38 -6.85 -4.35
N PHE A 74 -0.48 -6.15 -3.21
CA PHE A 74 -1.13 -6.68 -2.02
C PHE A 74 -2.62 -7.00 -2.24
N LEU A 75 -3.38 -6.08 -2.85
CA LEU A 75 -4.80 -6.30 -3.17
C LEU A 75 -4.97 -7.50 -4.09
N SER A 76 -4.06 -7.66 -5.05
CA SER A 76 -4.05 -8.78 -5.99
C SER A 76 -3.78 -10.12 -5.29
N GLU A 77 -2.78 -10.18 -4.42
CA GLU A 77 -2.43 -11.38 -3.65
C GLU A 77 -3.52 -11.79 -2.67
N LYS A 78 -4.23 -10.82 -2.09
CA LYS A 78 -5.33 -11.06 -1.16
C LYS A 78 -6.68 -11.29 -1.85
N HIS A 79 -6.73 -11.22 -3.18
CA HIS A 79 -7.97 -11.23 -3.96
C HIS A 79 -9.00 -10.20 -3.45
N LEU A 80 -8.54 -9.05 -2.94
CA LEU A 80 -9.37 -7.96 -2.45
C LEU A 80 -9.87 -7.06 -3.58
N TYR A 81 -9.99 -7.60 -4.79
CA TYR A 81 -10.71 -6.95 -5.86
C TYR A 81 -12.13 -6.71 -5.37
N ASN A 82 -12.65 -5.51 -5.61
CA ASN A 82 -14.07 -5.24 -5.45
C ASN A 82 -14.77 -6.20 -6.43
N ASN A 83 -15.18 -7.37 -5.96
CA ASN A 83 -15.96 -8.34 -6.72
C ASN A 83 -17.36 -7.74 -6.91
N MET A 84 -17.47 -6.73 -7.76
CA MET A 84 -18.77 -6.33 -8.34
C MET A 84 -19.16 -7.23 -9.51
N ASP A 85 -18.36 -8.23 -9.89
CA ASP A 85 -18.64 -9.05 -11.07
C ASP A 85 -18.22 -10.54 -10.95
N SER A 86 -18.69 -11.26 -9.92
CA SER A 86 -18.62 -12.74 -9.90
C SER A 86 -19.75 -13.41 -9.10
N ASP A 87 -20.96 -12.85 -9.14
CA ASP A 87 -22.21 -13.55 -8.79
C ASP A 87 -22.93 -14.05 -10.07
N ARG A 88 -22.14 -14.51 -11.05
CA ARG A 88 -22.62 -15.24 -12.22
C ARG A 88 -21.70 -16.41 -12.53
N GLU A 89 -21.72 -17.38 -11.63
CA GLU A 89 -21.64 -18.81 -12.01
C GLU A 89 -22.25 -19.62 -10.85
N ALA A 90 -23.53 -19.35 -10.60
CA ALA A 90 -24.41 -20.32 -9.99
C ALA A 90 -24.96 -21.23 -11.09
N GLN A 91 -24.82 -22.55 -10.85
CA GLN A 91 -25.51 -23.69 -11.48
C GLN A 91 -24.80 -24.40 -12.63
#